data_AF-A0A840FAM0-F1
#
_entry.id   AF-A0A840FAM0-F1
#
_cell.length_a   1.000
_cell.length_b   1.000
_cell.length_c   1.000
_cell.angle_alpha   90.00
_cell.angle_beta   90.00
_cell.angle_gamma   90.00
#
_symmetry.space_group_name_H-M   'P 1'
#
loop_
_entity.id
_entity.type
_entity.pdbx_description
1 polymer ?
#
loop_
_entity_poly.entity_id
_entity_poly.type
_entity_poly.pdbx_seq_one_letter_code
_entity_poly.pdbx_strand_id
1 'polypeptide(L)'
;MRHVVALRERGVPLATTDRNAFELHRNLVGQLGLDEDEAMEEVDRVLAPFMLIGADEYDYLRDAARARLRQGGKSDWPALAAALAFGGQIWTEDVDFFGVGVAVWTTDNLPYLKHASDD
;
A
#
# COMPACT_ATOMS: atom_id res chain seq x y z
N MET A 1 -13.05 0.56 0.77
CA MET A 1 -13.23 1.66 -0.21
C MET A 1 -13.56 3.03 0.38
N ARG A 2 -14.43 3.19 1.39
CA ARG A 2 -14.83 4.54 1.90
C ARG A 2 -13.64 5.48 2.22
N HIS A 3 -12.60 4.97 2.87
CA HIS A 3 -11.43 5.77 3.26
C HIS A 3 -10.58 6.18 2.04
N VAL A 4 -10.40 5.27 1.07
CA VAL A 4 -9.69 5.55 -0.19
C VAL A 4 -10.39 6.68 -0.96
N VAL A 5 -11.72 6.64 -1.04
CA VAL A 5 -12.52 7.71 -1.67
C VAL A 5 -12.34 9.03 -0.93
N ALA A 6 -12.49 9.03 0.39
CA ALA A 6 -12.35 10.23 1.21
C ALA A 6 -10.96 10.89 1.09
N LEU A 7 -9.89 10.09 0.94
CA LEU A 7 -8.53 10.58 0.70
C LEU A 7 -8.40 11.21 -0.68
N ARG A 8 -8.96 10.58 -1.72
CA ARG A 8 -8.95 11.12 -3.09
C ARG A 8 -9.72 12.41 -3.22
N GLU A 9 -10.89 12.52 -2.59
CA GLU A 9 -11.68 13.77 -2.57
C GLU A 9 -10.92 14.92 -1.90
N ARG A 10 -10.03 14.60 -0.94
CA ARG A 10 -9.12 15.55 -0.29
C ARG A 10 -7.83 15.79 -1.09
N GLY A 11 -7.73 15.24 -2.30
CA GLY A 11 -6.59 15.43 -3.19
C GLY A 11 -5.32 14.70 -2.73
N VAL A 12 -5.42 13.72 -1.83
CA VAL A 12 -4.26 12.94 -1.38
C VAL A 12 -3.89 11.93 -2.48
N PRO A 13 -2.67 12.01 -3.04
CA PRO A 13 -2.19 11.00 -3.99
C PRO A 13 -2.01 9.66 -3.28
N LEU A 14 -2.55 8.60 -3.88
CA LEU A 14 -2.42 7.23 -3.39
C LEU A 14 -1.60 6.43 -4.38
N ALA A 15 -0.68 5.62 -3.88
CA ALA A 15 0.13 4.73 -4.68
C ALA A 15 0.25 3.35 -4.00
N THR A 16 0.49 2.33 -4.81
CA THR A 16 0.83 0.97 -4.37
C THR A 16 1.88 0.38 -5.30
N THR A 17 2.49 -0.72 -4.91
CA THR A 17 3.51 -1.40 -5.73
C THR A 17 2.88 -2.47 -6.61
N ASP A 18 3.53 -2.75 -7.74
CA ASP A 18 3.30 -3.95 -8.55
C ASP A 18 3.33 -5.25 -7.71
N ARG A 19 4.17 -5.30 -6.66
CA ARG A 19 4.20 -6.42 -5.72
C ARG A 19 2.86 -6.60 -5.00
N ASN A 20 2.30 -5.51 -4.47
CA ASN A 20 1.01 -5.57 -3.77
C ASN A 20 -0.12 -5.96 -4.73
N ALA A 21 -0.07 -5.48 -5.99
CA ALA A 21 -1.02 -5.88 -7.03
C ALA A 21 -0.95 -7.39 -7.33
N PHE A 22 0.26 -7.92 -7.48
CA PHE A 22 0.48 -9.36 -7.66
C PHE A 22 -0.02 -10.19 -6.47
N GLU A 23 0.21 -9.72 -5.25
CA GLU A 23 -0.26 -10.43 -4.06
C GLU A 23 -1.78 -10.40 -3.90
N LEU A 24 -2.42 -9.28 -4.24
CA LEU A 24 -3.88 -9.18 -4.31
C LEU A 24 -4.44 -10.18 -5.32
N HIS A 25 -3.93 -10.19 -6.55
CA HIS A 25 -4.34 -11.15 -7.59
C HIS A 25 -4.20 -12.60 -7.10
N ARG A 26 -3.02 -12.95 -6.59
CA ARG A 26 -2.75 -14.29 -6.06
C ARG A 26 -3.72 -14.70 -4.95
N ASN A 27 -4.10 -13.77 -4.07
CA ASN A 27 -5.04 -14.04 -3.00
C ASN A 27 -6.48 -14.18 -3.51
N LEU A 28 -6.88 -13.40 -4.51
CA LEU A 28 -8.21 -13.53 -5.14
C LEU A 28 -8.38 -14.92 -5.78
N VAL A 29 -7.39 -15.38 -6.54
CA VAL A 29 -7.43 -16.73 -7.14
C VAL A 29 -7.26 -17.81 -6.07
N GLY A 30 -6.21 -17.72 -5.25
CA GLY A 30 -5.80 -18.82 -4.38
C GLY A 30 -6.60 -18.97 -3.08
N GLN A 31 -7.17 -17.87 -2.56
CA GLN A 31 -7.90 -17.89 -1.29
C GLN A 31 -9.39 -17.65 -1.48
N LEU A 32 -9.78 -16.81 -2.43
CA LEU A 32 -11.19 -16.49 -2.69
C LEU A 32 -11.78 -17.31 -3.84
N GLY A 33 -10.96 -18.02 -4.62
CA GLY A 33 -11.40 -18.97 -5.62
C GLY A 33 -12.01 -18.33 -6.88
N LEU A 34 -11.71 -17.05 -7.12
CA LEU A 34 -12.06 -16.39 -8.37
C LEU A 34 -11.27 -17.02 -9.51
N ASP A 35 -11.83 -17.04 -10.71
CA ASP A 35 -11.03 -17.33 -11.89
C ASP A 35 -10.07 -16.18 -12.23
N GLU A 36 -9.15 -16.43 -13.16
CA GLU A 36 -8.09 -15.49 -13.53
C GLU A 36 -8.65 -14.16 -14.09
N ASP A 37 -9.72 -14.21 -14.88
CA ASP A 37 -10.30 -13.03 -15.51
C ASP A 37 -11.07 -12.20 -14.48
N GLU A 38 -11.88 -12.85 -13.64
CA GLU A 38 -12.59 -12.23 -12.51
C GLU A 38 -11.60 -11.59 -11.51
N ALA A 39 -10.50 -12.27 -11.21
CA ALA A 39 -9.46 -11.75 -10.31
C ALA A 39 -8.77 -10.53 -10.90
N MET A 40 -8.48 -10.53 -12.20
CA MET A 40 -7.86 -9.39 -12.88
C MET A 40 -8.80 -8.17 -12.90
N GLU A 41 -10.07 -8.36 -13.24
CA GLU A 41 -11.08 -7.29 -13.19
C GLU A 41 -11.21 -6.69 -11.78
N GLU A 42 -11.15 -7.54 -10.75
CA GLU A 42 -11.20 -7.09 -9.36
C GLU A 42 -9.94 -6.33 -8.95
N VAL A 43 -8.75 -6.76 -9.39
CA VAL A 43 -7.49 -6.02 -9.17
C VAL A 43 -7.58 -4.64 -9.81
N ASP A 44 -7.98 -4.54 -11.07
CA ASP A 44 -8.13 -3.26 -11.77
C ASP A 44 -9.12 -2.34 -11.04
N ARG A 45 -10.24 -2.89 -10.58
CA ARG A 45 -11.26 -2.15 -9.81
C ARG A 45 -10.72 -1.63 -8.48
N VAL A 46 -10.00 -2.46 -7.73
CA VAL A 46 -9.45 -2.10 -6.41
C VAL A 46 -8.30 -1.11 -6.56
N LEU A 47 -7.50 -1.24 -7.61
CA LEU A 47 -6.30 -0.43 -7.83
C LEU A 47 -6.53 0.83 -8.67
N ALA A 48 -7.67 0.99 -9.34
CA ALA A 48 -8.05 2.21 -10.06
C ALA A 48 -7.80 3.55 -9.30
N PRO A 49 -7.96 3.65 -7.96
CA PRO A 49 -7.64 4.88 -7.23
C PRO A 49 -6.15 5.10 -6.91
N PHE A 50 -5.27 4.13 -7.21
CA PHE A 50 -3.85 4.16 -6.87
C PHE A 50 -2.98 4.32 -8.12
N MET A 51 -1.88 5.07 -7.99
CA MET A 51 -0.76 4.98 -8.91
C MET A 51 -0.02 3.66 -8.66
N LEU A 52 0.23 2.90 -9.73
CA LEU A 52 1.01 1.67 -9.65
C LEU A 52 2.49 2.01 -9.86
N ILE A 53 3.33 1.68 -8.87
CA ILE A 53 4.78 1.87 -8.91
C ILE A 53 5.43 0.55 -9.31
N GLY A 54 6.23 0.59 -10.37
CA GLY A 54 6.97 -0.58 -10.88
C GLY A 54 8.22 -0.88 -10.07
N ALA A 55 8.64 -2.15 -10.05
CA ALA A 55 9.85 -2.58 -9.34
C ALA A 55 11.11 -1.82 -9.76
N ASP A 56 11.23 -1.44 -11.03
CA ASP A 56 12.36 -0.65 -11.55
C ASP A 56 12.50 0.71 -10.85
N GLU A 57 11.43 1.25 -10.29
CA GLU A 57 11.41 2.55 -9.60
C GLU A 57 11.85 2.47 -8.12
N TYR A 58 11.91 1.27 -7.51
CA TYR A 58 12.22 1.13 -6.08
C TYR A 58 13.21 0.01 -5.74
N ASP A 59 13.51 -0.91 -6.65
CA ASP A 59 14.30 -2.12 -6.33
C ASP A 59 15.73 -1.80 -5.86
N TYR A 60 16.30 -0.68 -6.31
CA TYR A 60 17.61 -0.22 -5.86
C TYR A 60 17.66 0.11 -4.35
N LEU A 61 16.51 0.22 -3.67
CA LEU A 61 16.40 0.42 -2.23
C LEU A 61 16.07 -0.86 -1.46
N ARG A 62 16.04 -2.03 -2.11
CA ARG A 62 15.66 -3.31 -1.50
C ARG A 62 16.37 -3.58 -0.18
N ASP A 63 17.69 -3.53 -0.18
CA ASP A 63 18.47 -3.86 1.02
C ASP A 63 18.27 -2.83 2.13
N ALA A 64 18.18 -1.56 1.76
CA ALA A 64 17.92 -0.47 2.71
C ALA A 64 16.54 -0.60 3.36
N ALA A 65 15.51 -0.95 2.60
CA ALA A 65 14.16 -1.19 3.11
C ALA A 65 14.11 -2.44 4.00
N ARG A 66 14.66 -3.57 3.54
CA ARG A 66 14.68 -4.83 4.30
C ARG A 66 15.43 -4.73 5.63
N ALA A 67 16.46 -3.89 5.70
CA ALA A 67 17.22 -3.66 6.94
C ALA A 67 16.42 -2.91 8.01
N ARG A 68 15.38 -2.15 7.62
CA ARG A 68 14.56 -1.34 8.53
C ARG A 68 13.33 -2.08 9.03
N LEU A 69 12.85 -3.06 8.28
CA LEU A 69 11.69 -3.87 8.64
C LEU A 69 12.05 -4.91 9.69
N ARG A 70 11.05 -5.21 10.54
CA ARG A 70 11.12 -6.34 11.46
C ARG A 70 11.22 -7.66 10.68
N GLN A 71 11.64 -8.73 11.34
CA GLN A 71 11.82 -10.03 10.68
C GLN A 71 10.54 -10.55 10.01
N GLY A 72 9.36 -10.25 10.56
CA GLY A 72 8.05 -10.63 9.99
C GLY A 72 7.78 -9.93 8.65
N GLY A 73 7.92 -8.60 8.61
CA GLY A 73 7.62 -7.78 7.43
C GLY A 73 8.73 -7.69 6.38
N LYS A 74 9.78 -8.53 6.44
CA LYS A 74 10.86 -8.48 5.45
C LYS A 74 10.42 -8.79 4.03
N SER A 75 9.28 -9.46 3.84
CA SER A 75 8.63 -9.67 2.55
C SER A 75 8.06 -8.38 1.97
N ASP A 76 7.59 -7.48 2.83
CA ASP A 76 6.83 -6.29 2.50
C ASP A 76 7.71 -5.07 2.20
N TRP A 77 9.01 -5.33 2.03
CA TRP A 77 10.01 -4.34 1.66
C TRP A 77 9.68 -3.50 0.43
N PRO A 78 8.94 -3.96 -0.60
CA PRO A 78 8.58 -3.11 -1.73
C PRO A 78 7.81 -1.87 -1.33
N ALA A 79 6.88 -1.97 -0.37
CA ALA A 79 6.11 -0.83 0.09
C ALA A 79 6.99 0.23 0.76
N LEU A 80 7.95 -0.20 1.58
CA LEU A 80 8.92 0.72 2.20
C LEU A 80 9.92 1.28 1.19
N ALA A 81 10.41 0.47 0.25
CA ALA A 81 11.31 0.92 -0.80
C ALA A 81 10.65 2.00 -1.67
N ALA A 82 9.39 1.80 -2.08
CA ALA A 82 8.62 2.80 -2.82
C ALA A 82 8.41 4.07 -1.99
N ALA A 83 8.03 3.97 -0.71
CA ALA A 83 7.90 5.14 0.15
C ALA A 83 9.22 5.93 0.26
N LEU A 84 10.37 5.25 0.32
CA LEU A 84 11.67 5.90 0.36
C LEU A 84 12.06 6.54 -0.98
N ALA A 85 11.80 5.88 -2.10
CA ALA A 85 12.10 6.38 -3.44
C ALA A 85 11.35 7.69 -3.76
N PHE A 86 10.09 7.78 -3.32
CA PHE A 86 9.20 8.89 -3.64
C PHE A 86 8.98 9.88 -2.47
N GLY A 87 9.65 9.68 -1.33
CA GLY A 87 9.43 10.51 -0.14
C GLY A 87 8.01 10.39 0.42
N GLY A 88 7.37 9.24 0.22
CA GLY A 88 6.01 8.94 0.63
C GLY A 88 5.87 8.56 2.11
N GLN A 89 4.62 8.47 2.54
CA GLN A 89 4.21 7.99 3.86
C GLN A 89 3.43 6.68 3.67
N ILE A 90 3.45 5.80 4.66
CA ILE A 90 2.82 4.48 4.55
C ILE A 90 1.50 4.48 5.31
N TRP A 91 0.44 3.98 4.68
CA TRP A 91 -0.81 3.66 5.35
C TRP A 91 -0.95 2.14 5.42
N THR A 92 -0.87 1.58 6.63
CA THR A 92 -0.96 0.14 6.89
C THR A 92 -1.37 -0.12 8.34
N GLU A 93 -2.03 -1.24 8.59
CA GLU A 93 -2.29 -1.76 9.93
C GLU A 93 -1.15 -2.68 10.43
N ASP A 94 -0.16 -2.96 9.57
CA ASP A 94 0.95 -3.84 9.88
C ASP A 94 2.02 -3.15 10.76
N VAL A 95 2.17 -3.68 11.98
CA VAL A 95 3.11 -3.19 13.00
C VAL A 95 4.58 -3.38 12.59
N ASP A 96 4.87 -4.22 11.59
CA ASP A 96 6.23 -4.43 11.11
C ASP A 96 6.80 -3.21 10.39
N PHE A 97 5.95 -2.26 10.01
CA PHE A 97 6.33 -0.96 9.48
C PHE A 97 6.59 0.10 10.56
N PHE A 98 6.35 -0.18 11.84
CA PHE A 98 6.49 0.85 12.88
C PHE A 98 7.97 1.14 13.17
N GLY A 99 8.35 2.41 13.05
CA GLY A 99 9.72 2.86 13.30
C GLY A 99 10.70 2.65 12.15
N VAL A 100 10.21 2.43 10.92
CA VAL A 100 11.05 2.15 9.74
C VAL A 100 11.67 3.38 9.06
N GLY A 101 11.52 4.57 9.66
CA GLY A 101 12.13 5.81 9.16
C GLY A 101 11.29 6.59 8.15
N VAL A 102 10.03 6.22 7.93
CA VAL A 102 9.01 7.05 7.27
C VAL A 102 7.78 7.16 8.18
N ALA A 103 6.93 8.16 7.96
CA ALA A 103 5.67 8.26 8.71
C ALA A 103 4.76 7.08 8.35
N VAL A 104 4.19 6.44 9.37
CA VAL A 104 3.27 5.31 9.23
C VAL A 104 1.96 5.65 9.91
N TRP A 105 0.88 5.44 9.17
CA TRP A 105 -0.48 5.71 9.60
C TRP A 105 -1.29 4.43 9.59
N THR A 106 -2.12 4.26 10.60
CA THR A 106 -3.26 3.36 10.58
C THR A 106 -4.48 4.15 10.15
N THR A 107 -5.56 3.45 9.83
CA THR A 107 -6.86 4.09 9.53
C THR A 107 -7.30 5.02 10.67
N ASP A 108 -7.08 4.60 11.92
CA ASP A 108 -7.52 5.31 13.13
C ASP A 108 -6.72 6.59 13.43
N ASN A 109 -5.55 6.77 12.81
CA ASN A 109 -4.70 7.94 13.05
C ASN A 109 -4.39 8.74 11.77
N LEU A 110 -4.92 8.32 10.62
CA LEU A 110 -4.74 9.03 9.36
C LEU A 110 -5.37 10.44 9.44
N PRO A 111 -4.58 11.53 9.35
CA PRO A 111 -5.06 12.89 9.65
C PRO A 111 -6.23 13.34 8.79
N TYR A 112 -6.28 12.87 7.54
CA TYR A 112 -7.31 13.22 6.57
C TYR A 112 -8.66 12.56 6.83
N LEU A 113 -8.70 11.54 7.69
CA LEU A 113 -9.95 10.87 8.10
C LEU A 113 -10.43 11.36 9.47
N LYS A 114 -9.58 12.06 10.23
CA LYS A 114 -10.00 12.82 11.41
C LYS A 114 -10.60 14.14 10.93
N HIS A 115 -11.72 14.54 11.55
CA HIS A 115 -12.58 15.69 11.17
C HIS A 115 -13.69 15.43 10.14
N ALA A 116 -14.09 14.18 9.87
CA ALA A 116 -15.35 13.91 9.15
C ALA A 116 -16.60 13.92 10.06
N SER A 117 -16.52 14.51 11.27
CA SER A 117 -17.56 14.41 12.30
C SER A 117 -17.93 15.75 12.97
N ASP A 118 -17.37 16.88 12.51
CA ASP A 118 -17.60 18.19 13.13
C ASP A 118 -18.30 19.20 12.20
N ASP A 119 -19.02 18.74 11.16
CA ASP A 119 -19.91 19.57 10.33
C ASP A 119 -21.36 19.03 10.36
#